data_AF-A0A0B6Y9R1-F1
#
_entry.id   AF-A0A0B6Y9R1-F1
#
_cell.length_a   1.000
_cell.length_b   1.000
_cell.length_c   1.000
_cell.angle_alpha   90.00
_cell.angle_beta   90.00
_cell.angle_gamma   90.00
#
_symmetry.space_group_name_H-M   'P 1'
#
loop_
_entity.id
_entity.type
_entity.pdbx_description
1 polymer ?
#
loop_
_entity_poly.entity_id
_entity_poly.type
_entity_poly.pdbx_seq_one_letter_code
_entity_poly.pdbx_strand_id
1 'polypeptide(L)' 'MLPQTGRVYHPVSEQYGGIGLIKSALAIELSKHFEFKSGDESQPPSHLTWKNIRYELTNTLFDLVKNRTFINRE' A
#
# COMPACT_ATOMS: atom_id res chain seq x y z
N MET A 1 1.18 -0.07 -0.32
CA MET A 1 0.92 -1.53 -0.39
C MET A 1 1.94 -2.23 0.49
N LEU A 2 1.56 -3.29 1.20
CA LEU A 2 2.49 -4.14 1.95
C LEU A 2 2.90 -5.35 1.08
N PRO A 3 4.14 -5.40 0.57
CA PRO A 3 4.57 -6.40 -0.41
C PRO A 3 4.52 -7.82 0.14
N GLN A 4 4.82 -8.01 1.44
CA GLN A 4 4.79 -9.33 2.10
C GLN A 4 3.41 -10.02 2.09
N THR A 5 2.32 -9.26 2.02
CA THR A 5 0.96 -9.82 2.12
C THR A 5 0.08 -9.44 0.93
N GLY A 6 0.59 -8.61 0.00
CA GLY A 6 -0.20 -8.01 -1.07
C GLY A 6 -1.31 -7.06 -0.58
N ARG A 7 -1.39 -6.77 0.73
CA ARG A 7 -2.46 -5.92 1.29
C ARG A 7 -2.22 -4.47 0.93
N VAL A 8 -3.25 -3.82 0.40
CA VAL A 8 -3.22 -2.38 0.13
C VAL A 8 -3.94 -1.67 1.26
N TYR A 9 -3.40 -0.54 1.69
CA TYR A 9 -3.95 0.28 2.74
C TYR A 9 -4.21 1.68 2.19
N HIS A 10 -5.27 2.33 2.66
CA HIS A 10 -5.61 3.70 2.32
C HIS A 10 -5.72 4.56 3.58
N PRO A 11 -5.46 5.86 3.47
CA PRO A 11 -5.59 6.76 4.62
C PRO A 11 -7.07 6.90 4.96
N VAL A 12 -7.39 6.86 6.24
CA VAL A 12 -8.75 7.05 6.76
C VAL A 12 -8.68 8.04 7.92
N SER A 13 -9.81 8.68 8.22
CA SER A 13 -9.94 9.50 9.43
C SER A 13 -9.46 8.75 10.67
N GLU A 14 -8.83 9.47 11.60
CA GLU A 14 -8.31 8.92 12.87
C GLU A 14 -9.39 8.22 13.70
N GLN A 15 -10.67 8.62 13.54
CA GLN A 15 -11.81 7.96 14.17
C GLN A 15 -11.94 6.46 13.83
N TYR A 16 -11.31 6.02 12.73
CA TYR A 16 -11.28 4.63 12.28
C TYR A 16 -9.88 3.99 12.43
N GLY A 17 -8.98 4.60 13.21
CA GLY A 17 -7.62 4.11 13.44
C GLY A 17 -6.58 4.61 12.42
N GLY A 18 -6.93 5.60 11.58
CA GLY A 18 -6.00 6.30 10.68
C GLY A 18 -5.63 5.54 9.40
N ILE A 19 -5.84 4.22 9.36
CA ILE A 19 -5.43 3.35 8.26
C ILE A 19 -6.54 2.34 7.97
N GLY A 20 -7.02 2.32 6.73
CA GLY A 20 -8.04 1.41 6.23
C GLY A 20 -7.44 0.34 5.34
N LEU A 21 -7.96 -0.87 5.44
CA LEU A 21 -7.61 -1.96 4.53
C LEU A 21 -8.59 -1.96 3.34
N ILE A 22 -8.06 -1.99 2.11
CA ILE A 22 -8.91 -2.13 0.93
C ILE A 22 -9.20 -3.60 0.64
N LYS A 23 -10.39 -3.90 0.10
CA LYS A 23 -10.81 -5.27 -0.25
C LYS A 23 -9.79 -5.94 -1.18
N SER A 24 -9.57 -7.24 -0.99
CA SER A 24 -8.59 -8.01 -1.76
C SER A 24 -8.83 -7.95 -3.27
N ALA A 25 -10.09 -8.01 -3.73
CA ALA A 25 -10.40 -7.90 -5.16
C ALA A 25 -9.90 -6.57 -5.76
N LEU A 26 -10.15 -5.45 -5.07
CA LEU A 26 -9.68 -4.13 -5.51
C LEU A 26 -8.16 -3.99 -5.39
N ALA A 27 -7.57 -4.58 -4.35
CA ALA A 27 -6.11 -4.64 -4.22
C ALA A 27 -5.47 -5.37 -5.41
N ILE A 28 -6.04 -6.50 -5.86
CA ILE A 28 -5.55 -7.25 -7.02
C ILE A 28 -5.68 -6.44 -8.30
N GLU A 29 -6.79 -5.72 -8.49
CA GLU A 29 -6.95 -4.83 -9.65
C GLU A 29 -5.91 -3.70 -9.64
N LEU A 30 -5.72 -3.04 -8.49
CA LEU A 30 -4.71 -2.00 -8.32
C LEU A 30 -3.28 -2.54 -8.49
N SER A 31 -3.01 -3.78 -8.11
CA SER A 31 -1.69 -4.41 -8.26
C SER A 31 -1.23 -4.48 -9.71
N LYS A 32 -2.14 -4.63 -10.67
CA LYS A 32 -1.81 -4.60 -12.11
C LYS A 32 -1.33 -3.23 -12.58
N HIS A 33 -1.63 -2.20 -11.81
CA HIS A 33 -1.34 -0.80 -12.10
C HIS A 33 -0.18 -0.25 -11.28
N PHE A 34 0.37 -1.03 -10.34
CA PHE A 34 1.50 -0.63 -9.53
C PHE A 34 2.82 -0.82 -10.29
N GLU A 35 3.70 0.16 -10.16
CA GLU A 35 5.05 0.11 -10.70
C GLU A 35 6.08 0.15 -9.57
N PHE A 36 6.98 -0.82 -9.58
CA PHE A 36 8.03 -0.99 -8.59
C PHE A 36 9.33 -0.38 -9.11
N LYS A 37 10.00 0.42 -8.27
CA LYS A 37 11.29 1.00 -8.63
C LYS A 37 12.33 -0.13 -8.70
N SER A 38 12.99 -0.25 -9.85
CA SER A 38 13.92 -1.33 -10.18
C SER A 38 13.32 -2.74 -10.28
N GLY A 39 11.99 -2.87 -10.38
CA GLY A 39 11.32 -4.18 -10.49
C GLY A 39 11.33 -5.01 -9.21
N ASP A 40 11.70 -4.41 -8.08
CA ASP A 40 11.77 -5.10 -6.80
C ASP A 40 10.39 -5.13 -6.12
N GLU A 41 9.71 -6.27 -6.25
CA GLU A 41 8.39 -6.51 -5.65
C GLU A 41 8.44 -6.68 -4.11
N SER A 42 9.64 -6.76 -3.52
CA SER A 42 9.80 -6.75 -2.05
C SER A 42 9.68 -5.34 -1.47
N GLN A 43 9.74 -4.31 -2.31
CA GLN A 43 9.57 -2.92 -1.94
C GLN A 43 8.14 -2.42 -2.25
N PRO A 44 7.66 -1.39 -1.53
CA PRO A 44 6.39 -0.77 -1.89
C PRO A 44 6.47 -0.12 -3.29
N PRO A 45 5.37 -0.15 -4.05
CA PRO A 45 5.34 0.41 -5.41
C PRO A 45 5.57 1.92 -5.36
N SER A 46 6.38 2.43 -6.27
CA SER A 46 6.72 3.86 -6.34
C SER A 46 5.74 4.66 -7.17
N HIS A 47 5.09 4.03 -8.15
CA HIS A 47 4.05 4.69 -8.96
C HIS A 47 2.80 3.81 -9.07
N LEU A 48 1.66 4.46 -9.30
CA LEU A 48 0.39 3.84 -9.61
C LEU A 48 -0.13 4.45 -10.91
N THR A 49 -0.28 3.63 -11.95
CA THR A 49 -0.82 4.05 -13.24
C THR A 49 -2.30 3.69 -13.33
N TRP A 50 -3.18 4.62 -12.99
CA TRP A 50 -4.62 4.42 -12.96
C TRP A 50 -5.34 5.26 -14.02
N LYS A 51 -6.21 4.64 -14.84
CA LYS A 51 -6.91 5.30 -15.96
C LYS A 51 -5.97 6.11 -16.87
N ASN A 52 -4.81 5.54 -17.21
CA ASN A 52 -3.78 6.20 -18.02
C ASN A 52 -3.11 7.43 -17.37
N ILE A 53 -3.34 7.66 -16.07
CA ILE A 53 -2.69 8.71 -15.30
C ILE A 53 -1.69 8.06 -14.34
N ARG A 54 -0.44 8.53 -14.38
CA ARG A 54 0.62 8.07 -13.51
C ARG A 54 0.67 8.93 -12.25
N TYR A 55 0.44 8.30 -11.10
CA TYR A 55 0.50 8.91 -9.79
C TYR A 55 1.78 8.46 -9.07
N GLU A 56 2.55 9.39 -8.53
CA GLU A 56 3.67 9.08 -7.65
C GLU A 56 3.15 8.73 -6.26
N LEU A 57 3.58 7.58 -5.73
CA LEU A 57 3.20 7.12 -4.41
C LEU A 57 4.29 7.53 -3.41
N THR A 58 3.94 8.40 -2.47
CA THR A 58 4.82 8.79 -1.37
C THR A 58 5.02 7.70 -0.34
N ASN A 59 4.17 6.65 -0.34
CA ASN A 59 4.24 5.50 0.57
C ASN A 59 4.33 5.85 2.07
N THR A 60 3.88 7.04 2.49
CA THR A 60 3.92 7.48 3.89
C THR A 60 3.17 6.53 4.84
N LEU A 61 2.11 5.88 4.34
CA LEU A 61 1.38 4.84 5.08
C LEU A 61 2.19 3.55 5.29
N PHE A 62 3.19 3.28 4.45
CA PHE A 62 4.03 2.10 4.59
C PHE A 62 4.79 2.12 5.92
N ASP A 63 5.39 3.25 6.29
CA ASP A 63 6.06 3.41 7.58
C ASP A 63 5.10 3.24 8.75
N LEU A 64 3.88 3.79 8.66
CA LEU A 64 2.88 3.65 9.72
C LEU A 64 2.41 2.20 9.88
N VAL A 65 2.13 1.50 8.79
CA VAL A 65 1.71 0.09 8.81
C VAL A 65 2.86 -0.80 9.26
N LYS A 66 4.08 -0.55 8.79
CA LYS A 66 5.28 -1.28 9.20
C LYS A 66 5.46 -1.11 10.70
N ASN A 67 5.50 0.11 11.22
CA ASN A 67 5.66 0.34 12.65
C ASN A 67 4.56 -0.37 13.46
N ARG A 68 3.27 -0.24 13.09
CA ARG A 68 2.14 -0.93 13.77
C ARG A 68 2.18 -2.45 13.72
N THR A 69 2.67 -3.04 12.63
CA THR A 69 2.70 -4.50 12.46
C THR A 69 3.79 -5.14 13.32
N PHE A 70 4.87 -4.40 13.62
CA PHE A 70 5.98 -4.90 14.44
C PHE A 70 5.73 -4.75 15.94
N ILE A 71 4.81 -3.87 16.38
CA ILE A 71 4.48 -3.73 17.82
C ILE A 71 3.51 -4.81 18.32
N ASN A 72 2.79 -5.51 17.43
CA ASN A 72 1.82 -6.55 17.82
C ASN A 72 2.38 -7.99 17.78
N ARG A 73 3.70 -8.16 17.86
CA ARG A 73 4.35 -9.46 18.08
C ARG A 73 4.97 -9.48 19.48
N GLU A 74 4.12 -9.58 20.50
CA GLU A 74 4.49 -9.99 21.86
C GLU A 74 3.57 -11.15 22.30
#